data_AF-D7BEK5-F1
#
_entry.id   AF-D7BEK5-F1
#
_cell.length_a   1.000
_cell.length_b   1.000
_cell.length_c   1.000
_cell.angle_alpha   90.00
_cell.angle_beta   90.00
_cell.angle_gamma   90.00
#
_symmetry.space_group_name_H-M   'P 1'
#
loop_
_entity.id
_entity.type
_entity.pdbx_description
1 polymer ?
#
loop_
_entity_poly.entity_id
_entity_poly.type
_entity_poly.pdbx_seq_one_letter_code
_entity_poly.pdbx_strand_id
1 'polypeptide(L)'
;MLDPLVGLVLVGIGVWFVRRTRLPWEAAGVWLNLLWFLYQHELGSGWVNYLRGLGLAFMLAATGREYALAWVLTPWPLLLLLGFNLSAWVLYLPPLGEGLMAGALVYLLVGWMRR
;
A
#
# COMPACT_ATOMS: atom_id res chain seq x y z
N MET A 1 0.79 -8.69 -18.78
CA MET A 1 1.31 -7.31 -18.80
C MET A 1 0.15 -6.42 -19.24
N LEU A 2 -0.38 -5.58 -18.35
CA LEU A 2 -1.40 -4.60 -18.75
C LEU A 2 -0.72 -3.58 -19.67
N ASP A 3 -1.33 -3.31 -20.81
CA ASP A 3 -0.88 -2.27 -21.72
C ASP A 3 -0.88 -0.93 -20.97
N PRO A 4 0.21 -0.14 -21.00
CA PRO A 4 0.28 1.16 -20.32
C PRO A 4 -0.89 2.10 -20.66
N LEU A 5 -1.47 1.99 -21.87
CA LEU A 5 -2.68 2.72 -22.25
C LEU A 5 -3.90 2.27 -21.43
N VAL A 6 -4.07 0.96 -21.26
CA VAL A 6 -5.17 0.40 -20.45
C VAL A 6 -5.01 0.81 -18.99
N GLY A 7 -3.78 0.83 -18.47
CA GLY A 7 -3.48 1.35 -17.14
C GLY A 7 -3.90 2.82 -16.98
N LEU A 8 -3.53 3.68 -17.93
CA LEU A 8 -3.91 5.11 -17.91
C LEU A 8 -5.42 5.32 -17.97
N VAL A 9 -6.13 4.54 -18.79
CA VAL A 9 -7.60 4.59 -18.86
C VAL A 9 -8.24 4.21 -17.54
N LEU A 10 -7.77 3.12 -16.90
CA LEU A 10 -8.28 2.67 -15.60
C LEU A 10 -8.03 3.71 -14.50
N VAL A 11 -6.84 4.30 -14.46
CA VAL A 11 -6.52 5.40 -13.54
C VAL A 11 -7.42 6.60 -13.82
N GLY A 12 -7.62 6.98 -15.09
CA GLY A 12 -8.51 8.07 -15.49
C GLY A 12 -9.96 7.85 -15.04
N ILE A 13 -10.50 6.65 -15.22
CA ILE A 13 -11.84 6.25 -14.77
C ILE A 13 -11.93 6.33 -13.25
N GLY A 14 -10.94 5.80 -12.53
CA GLY A 14 -10.88 5.86 -11.06
C GLY A 14 -10.88 7.30 -10.55
N VAL A 15 -10.03 8.16 -11.11
CA VAL A 15 -9.96 9.59 -10.77
C VAL A 15 -11.30 10.29 -11.04
N TRP A 16 -11.90 10.02 -12.21
CA TRP A 16 -13.20 10.59 -12.57
C TRP A 16 -14.29 10.16 -11.59
N PHE A 17 -14.32 8.88 -11.21
CA PHE A 17 -15.29 8.33 -10.27
C PHE A 17 -15.15 8.93 -8.87
N VAL A 18 -13.93 9.03 -8.33
CA VAL A 18 -13.65 9.64 -7.03
C VAL A 18 -14.12 11.09 -7.01
N ARG A 19 -13.81 11.86 -8.06
CA ARG A 19 -14.26 13.25 -8.20
C ARG A 19 -15.78 13.35 -8.32
N ARG A 20 -16.41 12.46 -9.09
CA ARG A 20 -17.86 12.49 -9.32
C ARG A 20 -18.66 12.17 -8.06
N THR A 21 -18.19 11.21 -7.28
CA THR A 21 -18.81 10.77 -6.01
C THR A 21 -18.42 11.63 -4.82
N ARG A 22 -17.50 12.59 -5.00
CA ARG A 22 -16.90 13.40 -3.92
C ARG A 22 -16.31 12.53 -2.81
N LEU A 23 -15.80 11.35 -3.17
CA LEU A 23 -15.18 10.45 -2.22
C LEU A 23 -13.87 11.10 -1.71
N PRO A 24 -13.61 11.12 -0.39
CA PRO A 24 -12.32 11.56 0.11
C PRO A 24 -11.21 10.68 -0.46
N TRP A 25 -10.11 11.30 -0.86
CA TRP A 25 -8.99 10.60 -1.52
C TRP A 25 -8.37 9.52 -0.63
N GLU A 26 -8.43 9.72 0.68
CA GLU A 26 -8.01 8.76 1.69
C GLU A 26 -8.89 7.52 1.66
N ALA A 27 -10.21 7.68 1.60
CA ALA A 27 -11.11 6.53 1.46
C ALA A 27 -10.89 5.82 0.13
N ALA A 28 -10.73 6.58 -0.97
CA ALA A 28 -10.40 6.02 -2.27
C ALA A 28 -9.11 5.19 -2.23
N GLY A 29 -8.09 5.71 -1.55
CA GLY A 29 -6.81 5.04 -1.35
C GLY A 29 -6.96 3.75 -0.53
N VAL A 30 -7.71 3.77 0.57
CA VAL A 30 -7.97 2.57 1.39
C VAL A 30 -8.64 1.48 0.56
N TRP A 31 -9.65 1.84 -0.23
CA TRP A 31 -10.30 0.90 -1.15
C TRP A 31 -9.35 0.37 -2.22
N LEU A 32 -8.51 1.23 -2.78
CA LEU A 32 -7.52 0.82 -3.78
C LEU A 32 -6.47 -0.12 -3.19
N ASN A 33 -6.03 0.12 -1.95
CA ASN A 33 -5.16 -0.77 -1.20
C ASN A 33 -5.81 -2.15 -0.98
N LEU A 34 -7.11 -2.16 -0.66
CA LEU A 34 -7.89 -3.39 -0.50
C LEU A 34 -8.06 -4.16 -1.82
N LEU A 35 -8.38 -3.47 -2.91
CA LEU A 35 -8.46 -4.08 -4.24
C LEU A 35 -7.10 -4.63 -4.68
N TRP A 36 -6.02 -3.91 -4.39
CA TRP A 36 -4.67 -4.35 -4.70
C TRP A 36 -4.28 -5.60 -3.90
N PHE A 37 -4.66 -5.66 -2.62
CA PHE A 37 -4.48 -6.86 -1.80
C PHE A 37 -5.22 -8.06 -2.38
N LEU A 38 -6.51 -7.89 -2.70
CA LEU A 38 -7.32 -8.97 -3.29
C LEU A 38 -6.73 -9.46 -4.60
N TYR A 39 -6.28 -8.55 -5.47
CA TYR A 39 -5.59 -8.91 -6.70
C TYR A 39 -4.33 -9.73 -6.43
N GLN A 40 -3.49 -9.32 -5.47
CA GLN A 40 -2.26 -10.04 -5.12
C GLN A 40 -2.52 -11.38 -4.42
N HIS A 41 -3.62 -11.49 -3.68
CA HIS A 41 -4.04 -12.71 -3.01
C HIS A 41 -4.55 -13.77 -3.99
N GLU A 42 -5.42 -13.37 -4.94
CA GLU A 42 -6.11 -14.29 -5.85
C GLU A 42 -5.34 -14.57 -7.15
N LEU A 43 -4.71 -13.54 -7.74
CA LEU A 43 -4.23 -13.57 -9.13
C LEU A 43 -2.77 -13.13 -9.29
N GLY A 44 -2.19 -12.50 -8.28
CA GLY A 44 -0.88 -11.88 -8.35
C GLY A 44 0.26 -12.77 -7.87
N SER A 45 1.32 -12.11 -7.42
CA SER A 45 2.57 -12.75 -6.96
C SER A 45 2.50 -13.29 -5.53
N GLY A 46 1.32 -13.27 -4.91
CA GLY A 46 1.09 -13.64 -3.52
C GLY A 46 1.22 -12.48 -2.54
N TRP A 47 0.76 -12.73 -1.31
CA TRP A 47 0.68 -11.74 -0.22
C TRP A 47 2.06 -11.24 0.27
N VAL A 48 3.14 -11.99 0.06
CA VAL A 48 4.50 -11.66 0.53
C VAL A 48 5.02 -10.38 -0.12
N ASN A 49 5.00 -10.29 -1.45
CA ASN A 49 5.49 -9.12 -2.17
C ASN A 49 4.61 -7.89 -1.93
N TYR A 50 3.30 -8.12 -1.80
CA TYR A 50 2.37 -7.07 -1.38
C TYR A 50 2.79 -6.48 -0.04
N LEU A 51 3.03 -7.30 0.99
CA LEU A 51 3.39 -6.81 2.34
C LEU A 51 4.75 -6.11 2.36
N ARG A 52 5.74 -6.61 1.61
CA ARG A 52 7.04 -5.92 1.45
C ARG A 52 6.88 -4.54 0.82
N GLY A 53 6.14 -4.45 -0.29
CA GLY A 53 5.88 -3.18 -0.96
C GLY A 53 5.07 -2.22 -0.08
N LEU A 54 4.07 -2.74 0.63
CA LEU A 54 3.24 -1.97 1.56
C LEU A 54 4.08 -1.41 2.70
N GLY A 55 4.92 -2.23 3.34
CA GLY A 55 5.80 -1.80 4.42
C GLY A 55 6.78 -0.71 3.96
N LEU A 56 7.40 -0.88 2.79
CA LEU A 56 8.31 0.11 2.22
C LEU A 56 7.59 1.45 1.99
N ALA A 57 6.45 1.42 1.31
CA ALA A 57 5.69 2.62 0.99
C ALA A 57 5.15 3.30 2.26
N PHE A 58 4.67 2.52 3.23
CA PHE A 58 4.19 3.02 4.51
C PHE A 58 5.31 3.74 5.28
N MET A 59 6.50 3.14 5.37
CA MET A 59 7.63 3.75 6.06
C MET A 59 8.06 5.07 5.41
N LEU A 60 8.08 5.11 4.08
CA LEU A 60 8.39 6.34 3.34
C LEU A 60 7.32 7.42 3.53
N ALA A 61 6.04 7.05 3.49
CA ALA A 61 4.95 7.99 3.75
C ALA A 61 5.01 8.55 5.19
N ALA A 62 5.24 7.68 6.18
CA ALA A 62 5.32 8.08 7.58
C ALA A 62 6.51 9.00 7.85
N THR A 63 7.70 8.65 7.35
CA THR A 63 8.93 9.47 7.50
C THR A 63 8.89 10.75 6.66
N GLY A 64 8.19 10.73 5.52
CA GLY A 64 7.90 11.88 4.68
C GLY A 64 6.82 12.83 5.24
N ARG A 65 6.19 12.50 6.38
CA ARG A 65 5.08 13.24 7.00
C ARG A 65 3.79 13.28 6.16
N GLU A 66 3.64 12.35 5.23
CA GLU A 66 2.43 12.17 4.41
C GLU A 66 1.43 11.28 5.17
N TYR A 67 0.90 11.77 6.29
CA TYR A 67 0.12 10.96 7.24
C TYR A 67 -1.18 10.39 6.65
N ALA A 68 -1.82 11.12 5.74
CA ALA A 68 -3.00 10.63 5.02
C ALA A 68 -2.66 9.44 4.12
N LEU A 69 -1.48 9.46 3.47
CA LEU A 69 -0.98 8.35 2.67
C LEU A 69 -0.56 7.18 3.56
N ALA A 70 0.09 7.44 4.69
CA ALA A 70 0.42 6.40 5.67
C ALA A 70 -0.85 5.70 6.19
N TRP A 71 -1.93 6.45 6.42
CA TRP A 71 -3.23 5.89 6.75
C TRP A 71 -3.77 4.97 5.65
N VAL A 72 -3.74 5.42 4.38
CA VAL A 72 -4.13 4.60 3.23
C VAL A 72 -3.35 3.29 3.14
N LEU A 73 -2.04 3.37 3.39
CA LEU A 73 -1.09 2.25 3.32
C LEU A 73 -1.05 1.39 4.58
N THR A 74 -1.86 1.71 5.58
CA THR A 74 -2.00 0.82 6.74
C THR A 74 -2.52 -0.54 6.25
N PRO A 75 -2.08 -1.67 6.81
CA PRO A 75 -2.49 -3.02 6.40
C PRO A 75 -3.95 -3.38 6.75
N TRP A 76 -4.91 -2.51 6.40
CA TRP A 76 -6.36 -2.73 6.50
C TRP A 76 -6.80 -4.07 5.91
N PRO A 77 -6.35 -4.46 4.70
CA PRO A 77 -6.86 -5.67 4.08
C PRO A 77 -6.47 -6.93 4.87
N LEU A 78 -5.29 -6.91 5.47
CA LEU A 78 -4.83 -7.97 6.36
C LEU A 78 -5.61 -8.00 7.67
N LEU A 79 -5.94 -6.84 8.25
CA LEU A 79 -6.78 -6.76 9.46
C LEU A 79 -8.15 -7.40 9.21
N LEU A 80 -8.75 -7.09 8.06
CA LEU A 80 -10.05 -7.63 7.67
C LEU A 80 -9.98 -9.13 7.37
N LEU A 81 -8.97 -9.59 6.63
CA LEU A 81 -8.78 -11.01 6.33
C LEU A 81 -8.63 -11.87 7.60
N LEU A 82 -7.90 -11.36 8.59
CA LEU A 82 -7.65 -12.07 9.84
C LEU A 82 -8.76 -11.88 10.87
N GLY A 83 -9.85 -11.19 10.53
CA GLY A 83 -10.95 -10.92 11.46
C GLY A 83 -10.47 -10.23 12.75
N PHE A 84 -9.50 -9.32 12.63
CA PHE A 84 -8.84 -8.64 13.76
C PHE A 84 -8.14 -9.57 14.76
N ASN A 85 -7.85 -10.82 14.40
CA ASN A 85 -7.06 -11.73 15.23
C ASN A 85 -5.57 -11.36 15.18
N LEU A 86 -5.10 -10.58 16.14
CA LEU A 86 -3.71 -10.11 16.23
C LEU A 86 -2.69 -11.25 16.43
N SER A 87 -3.08 -12.41 16.95
CA SER A 87 -2.14 -13.54 17.07
C SER A 87 -1.77 -14.12 15.71
N ALA A 88 -2.71 -14.10 14.76
CA ALA A 88 -2.48 -14.54 13.39
C ALA A 88 -1.56 -13.59 12.60
N TRP A 89 -1.36 -12.36 13.07
CA TRP A 89 -0.46 -11.38 12.43
C TRP A 89 0.99 -11.81 12.42
N VAL A 90 1.39 -12.68 13.35
CA VAL A 90 2.79 -13.10 13.51
C VAL A 90 3.36 -13.70 12.22
N LEU A 91 2.55 -14.37 11.42
CA LEU A 91 2.96 -14.95 10.14
C LEU A 91 3.22 -13.91 9.04
N TYR A 92 2.64 -12.72 9.17
CA TYR A 92 2.68 -11.65 8.18
C TYR A 92 3.63 -10.50 8.56
N LEU A 93 4.02 -10.44 9.84
CA LEU A 93 5.00 -9.47 10.34
C LEU A 93 6.36 -9.54 9.64
N PRO A 94 6.95 -10.72 9.35
CA PRO A 94 8.28 -10.77 8.72
C PRO A 94 8.34 -10.03 7.37
N PRO A 95 7.50 -10.32 6.35
CA PRO A 95 7.59 -9.60 5.08
C PRO A 95 7.18 -8.13 5.17
N LEU A 96 6.25 -7.78 6.06
CA LEU A 96 5.91 -6.37 6.31
C LEU A 96 7.11 -5.63 6.92
N GLY A 97 7.79 -6.25 7.89
CA GLY A 97 8.98 -5.73 8.55
C GLY A 97 10.16 -5.56 7.58
N GLU A 98 10.39 -6.52 6.70
CA GLU A 98 11.38 -6.40 5.63
C GLU A 98 11.11 -5.16 4.75
N GLY A 99 9.84 -4.94 4.40
CA GLY A 99 9.40 -3.75 3.69
C GLY A 99 9.71 -2.46 4.45
N LEU A 100 9.33 -2.39 5.73
CA LEU A 100 9.59 -1.24 6.59
C LEU A 100 11.10 -0.94 6.69
N MET A 101 11.94 -1.96 6.87
CA MET A 101 13.39 -1.81 6.89
C MET A 101 13.94 -1.29 5.56
N ALA A 102 13.46 -1.81 4.43
CA ALA A 102 13.82 -1.31 3.11
C ALA A 102 13.43 0.17 2.93
N GLY A 103 12.22 0.56 3.36
CA GLY A 103 11.79 1.96 3.33
C GLY A 103 12.64 2.86 4.22
N ALA A 104 13.03 2.39 5.41
CA ALA A 104 13.94 3.10 6.29
C ALA A 104 15.32 3.29 5.65
N LEU A 105 15.87 2.26 5.00
CA LEU A 105 17.14 2.34 4.27
C LEU A 105 17.06 3.37 3.13
N VAL A 106 15.99 3.35 2.35
CA VAL A 106 15.77 4.34 1.28
C VAL A 106 15.72 5.76 1.85
N TYR A 107 14.99 5.97 2.94
CA TYR A 107 14.91 7.27 3.61
C TYR A 107 16.30 7.76 4.06
N LEU A 108 17.09 6.89 4.69
CA LEU A 108 18.45 7.21 5.15
C LEU A 108 19.39 7.51 3.98
N LEU A 109 19.34 6.72 2.91
CA LEU A 109 20.15 6.94 1.71
C LEU A 109 19.85 8.29 1.06
N VAL A 110 18.57 8.63 0.90
CA VAL A 110 18.16 9.94 0.36
C VAL A 110 18.59 11.07 1.29
N GLY A 111 18.47 10.87 2.61
CA GLY A 111 18.95 11.82 3.61
C GLY A 111 20.47 12.03 3.56
N TRP A 112 21.23 10.98 3.28
CA TRP A 112 22.69 11.05 3.12
C TRP A 112 23.10 11.79 1.85
N MET A 113 22.44 11.53 0.71
CA MET A 113 22.73 12.21 -0.56
C MET A 113 22.38 13.71 -0.55
N ARG A 114 21.53 14.15 0.37
CA ARG A 114 21.14 15.56 0.53
C ARG A 114 22.04 16.35 1.48
N ARG A 115 23.03 15.71 2.10
CA ARG A 115 24.07 16.36 2.92
C ARG A 115 25.32 16.60 2.08
#